data_AF-A0A1B6NX57-F1
#
_entry.id   AF-A0A1B6NX57-F1
#
_cell.length_a   1.000
_cell.length_b   1.000
_cell.length_c   1.000
_cell.angle_alpha   90.00
_cell.angle_beta   90.00
_cell.angle_gamma   90.00
#
_symmetry.space_group_name_H-M   'P 1'
#
loop_
_entity.id
_entity.type
_entity.pdbx_description
1 polymer ?
#
loop_
_entity_poly.entity_id
_entity_poly.type
_entity_poly.pdbx_seq_one_letter_code
_entity_poly.pdbx_strand_id
1 'polypeptide(L)'
;MGQVGCTPAPEPNGELYGAGFISVRDSSWPVDNDKPYPFTVEYGEIVCGQPHAGIGRQVFFLPENLTDESYIGTPLNKAASDSLKQAGLEPNVPYSIKEGADLSEAIQIGLRVCDEQKELLNRADYH
;
A
#
# COMPACT_ATOMS: atom_id res chain seq x y z
N MET A 1 34.29 12.67 19.19
CA MET A 1 34.63 12.28 17.80
C MET A 1 34.54 10.76 17.76
N GLY A 2 33.66 10.06 17.06
CA GLY A 2 32.57 10.37 16.14
C GLY A 2 31.62 9.15 16.15
N GLN A 3 30.38 9.36 15.71
CA GLN A 3 29.30 8.37 15.72
C GLN A 3 29.53 7.29 14.65
N VAL A 4 29.06 6.07 14.92
CA VAL A 4 28.63 5.15 13.86
C VAL A 4 27.21 4.72 14.24
N GLY A 5 26.24 5.49 13.75
CA GLY A 5 24.84 5.11 13.83
C GLY A 5 24.61 3.92 12.89
N CYS A 6 24.08 2.83 13.42
CA CYS A 6 23.55 1.74 12.61
C CYS A 6 22.34 2.29 11.83
N THR A 7 22.56 2.66 10.57
CA THR A 7 21.47 2.84 9.60
C THR A 7 21.47 1.58 8.75
N PRO A 8 20.43 0.74 8.77
CA PRO A 8 20.31 -0.29 7.76
C PRO A 8 20.14 0.41 6.39
N ALA A 9 21.03 0.10 5.46
CA ALA A 9 20.91 0.52 4.07
C ALA A 9 19.61 -0.03 3.48
N PRO A 10 18.86 0.74 2.67
CA PRO A 10 17.76 0.16 1.90
C PRO A 10 18.35 -0.85 0.91
N GLU A 11 18.00 -2.12 1.07
CA GLU A 11 18.40 -3.19 0.15
C GLU A 11 17.73 -2.97 -1.23
N PRO A 12 18.45 -3.18 -2.34
CA PRO A 12 17.97 -2.85 -3.69
C PRO A 12 17.06 -3.91 -4.35
N ASN A 13 16.55 -4.91 -3.61
CA ASN A 13 15.71 -5.98 -4.18
C ASN A 13 14.45 -6.23 -3.33
N GLY A 14 13.44 -5.37 -3.49
CA GLY A 14 12.16 -5.45 -2.79
C GLY A 14 11.11 -4.51 -3.41
N GLU A 15 11.02 -4.52 -4.74
CA GLU A 15 10.40 -3.49 -5.59
C GLU A 15 8.87 -3.28 -5.43
N LEU A 16 8.22 -3.94 -4.46
CA LEU A 16 6.84 -3.65 -4.05
C LEU A 16 6.71 -3.03 -2.65
N TYR A 17 7.77 -3.06 -1.82
CA TYR A 17 7.73 -2.66 -0.40
C TYR A 17 8.31 -1.27 -0.11
N GLY A 18 8.78 -0.55 -1.13
CA GLY A 18 9.45 0.75 -0.97
C GLY A 18 8.55 1.98 -0.85
N ALA A 19 7.22 1.83 -0.86
CA ALA A 19 6.30 2.97 -0.99
C ALA A 19 5.39 3.20 0.23
N GLY A 20 5.61 2.50 1.34
CA GLY A 20 4.89 2.69 2.60
C GLY A 20 3.51 2.04 2.64
N PHE A 21 3.08 1.70 3.86
CA PHE A 21 1.83 1.01 4.12
C PHE A 21 1.22 1.44 5.45
N ILE A 22 -0.05 1.09 5.64
CA ILE A 22 -0.73 1.16 6.93
C ILE A 22 -1.49 -0.13 7.18
N SER A 23 -1.28 -0.70 8.37
CA SER A 23 -2.00 -1.89 8.80
C SER A 23 -3.43 -1.52 9.20
N VAL A 24 -4.39 -2.32 8.74
CA VAL A 24 -5.82 -2.14 8.98
C VAL A 24 -6.41 -3.42 9.56
N ARG A 25 -7.33 -3.26 10.52
CA ARG A 25 -7.98 -4.38 11.19
C ARG A 25 -9.47 -4.12 11.36
N ASP A 26 -10.29 -5.14 11.11
CA ASP A 26 -11.76 -5.06 11.20
C ASP A 26 -12.23 -4.54 12.57
N SER A 27 -11.63 -5.02 13.67
CA SER A 27 -12.02 -4.66 15.03
C SER A 27 -11.69 -3.21 15.42
N SER A 28 -10.69 -2.58 14.82
CA SER A 28 -10.30 -1.19 15.12
C SER A 28 -10.78 -0.19 14.07
N TRP A 29 -11.16 -0.67 12.87
CA TRP A 29 -11.68 0.16 11.79
C TRP A 29 -12.78 1.16 12.21
N PRO A 30 -13.84 0.77 12.95
CA PRO A 30 -14.92 1.69 13.30
C PRO A 30 -14.52 2.79 14.29
N VAL A 31 -13.30 2.77 14.84
CA VAL A 31 -12.79 3.83 15.71
C VAL A 31 -12.37 5.06 14.91
N ASP A 32 -11.81 4.84 13.72
CA ASP A 32 -11.18 5.87 12.89
C ASP A 32 -11.90 6.12 11.55
N ASN A 33 -12.96 5.35 11.26
CA ASN A 33 -13.64 5.34 9.96
C ASN A 33 -15.16 5.27 10.10
N ASP A 34 -15.88 5.94 9.20
CA ASP A 34 -17.34 6.03 9.19
C ASP A 34 -18.02 4.89 8.39
N LYS A 35 -17.30 4.29 7.42
CA LYS A 35 -17.79 3.18 6.60
C LYS A 35 -17.41 1.84 7.23
N PRO A 36 -18.17 0.76 6.95
CA PRO A 36 -17.78 -0.58 7.38
C PRO A 36 -16.43 -1.01 6.81
N TYR A 37 -15.69 -1.82 7.56
CA TYR A 37 -14.42 -2.38 7.12
C TYR A 37 -14.61 -3.18 5.81
N PRO A 38 -13.92 -2.81 4.71
CA PRO A 38 -14.27 -3.29 3.37
C PRO A 38 -13.66 -4.64 3.01
N PHE A 39 -12.69 -5.16 3.78
CA PHE A 39 -11.93 -6.36 3.40
C PHE A 39 -12.51 -7.63 4.03
N THR A 40 -12.32 -8.76 3.35
CA THR A 40 -12.87 -10.06 3.81
C THR A 40 -12.05 -10.73 4.91
N VAL A 41 -10.80 -10.31 5.09
CA VAL A 41 -9.90 -10.79 6.14
C VAL A 41 -9.94 -9.85 7.33
N GLU A 42 -9.70 -10.33 8.54
CA GLU A 42 -9.72 -9.46 9.72
C GLU A 42 -8.54 -8.46 9.76
N TYR A 43 -7.44 -8.76 9.05
CA TYR A 43 -6.16 -8.04 9.09
C TYR A 43 -5.57 -7.91 7.69
N GLY A 44 -5.01 -6.74 7.39
CA GLY A 44 -4.22 -6.54 6.19
C GLY A 44 -3.55 -5.18 6.16
N GLU A 45 -3.01 -4.84 5.01
CA GLU A 45 -2.22 -3.65 4.78
C GLU A 45 -2.76 -2.91 3.55
N ILE A 46 -2.98 -1.61 3.71
CA ILE A 46 -3.19 -0.72 2.58
C ILE A 46 -1.84 -0.17 2.19
N VAL A 47 -1.40 -0.51 0.99
CA VAL A 47 -0.05 -0.25 0.50
C VAL A 47 -0.11 0.79 -0.61
N CYS A 48 0.76 1.79 -0.53
CA CYS A 48 1.01 2.65 -1.67
C CYS A 48 1.91 1.89 -2.65
N GLY A 49 1.47 1.72 -3.89
CA GLY A 49 2.31 1.14 -4.94
C GLY A 49 3.38 2.12 -5.41
N GLN A 50 4.45 1.60 -6.02
CA GLN A 50 5.47 2.45 -6.61
C GLN A 50 4.87 3.38 -7.69
N PRO A 51 5.21 4.68 -7.68
CA PRO A 51 4.70 5.62 -8.65
C PRO A 51 5.24 5.30 -10.04
N HIS A 52 4.37 4.85 -10.95
CA HIS A 52 4.70 4.75 -12.38
C HIS A 52 4.35 6.06 -13.10
N ALA A 53 5.25 6.52 -13.97
CA ALA A 53 5.07 7.76 -14.72
C ALA A 53 3.77 7.73 -15.53
N GLY A 54 2.87 8.69 -15.29
CA GLY A 54 1.62 8.83 -16.03
C GLY A 54 0.42 8.02 -15.52
N ILE A 55 0.59 7.12 -14.55
CA ILE A 55 -0.51 6.27 -14.02
C ILE A 55 -1.12 6.84 -12.72
N GLY A 56 -0.41 7.77 -12.06
CA GLY A 56 -0.84 8.36 -10.80
C GLY A 56 -0.54 7.46 -9.60
N ARG A 57 -1.03 7.86 -8.42
CA ARG A 57 -0.79 7.15 -7.14
C ARG A 57 -1.60 5.88 -7.08
N GLN A 58 -0.92 4.76 -6.83
CA GLN A 58 -1.51 3.43 -6.85
C GLN A 58 -1.77 3.00 -5.41
N VAL A 59 -2.97 2.50 -5.12
CA VAL A 59 -3.32 2.00 -3.79
C VAL A 59 -3.74 0.55 -3.91
N PHE A 60 -3.12 -0.31 -3.14
CA PHE A 60 -3.37 -1.75 -3.10
C PHE A 60 -3.75 -2.19 -1.69
N PHE A 61 -4.42 -3.34 -1.59
CA PHE A 61 -4.61 -4.06 -0.34
C PHE A 61 -3.90 -5.41 -0.38
N LEU A 62 -3.16 -5.72 0.67
CA LEU A 62 -2.55 -7.03 0.90
C LEU A 62 -3.06 -7.62 2.23
N PRO A 63 -3.61 -8.84 2.23
CA PRO A 63 -3.85 -9.58 3.47
C PRO A 63 -2.57 -9.75 4.30
N GLU A 64 -2.70 -9.72 5.63
CA GLU A 64 -1.57 -9.95 6.54
C GLU A 64 -0.95 -11.35 6.30
N ASN A 65 0.37 -11.47 6.47
CA ASN A 65 1.18 -12.69 6.22
C ASN A 65 1.44 -13.04 4.74
N LEU A 66 1.10 -12.16 3.80
CA LEU A 66 1.51 -12.27 2.40
C LEU A 66 2.69 -11.32 2.14
N THR A 67 3.88 -11.75 2.61
CA THR A 67 5.12 -10.96 2.54
C THR A 67 6.04 -11.36 1.38
N ASP A 68 5.64 -12.37 0.60
CA ASP A 68 6.41 -12.80 -0.57
C ASP A 68 6.21 -11.80 -1.72
N GLU A 69 7.31 -11.42 -2.36
CA GLU A 69 7.33 -10.49 -3.49
C GLU A 69 6.51 -10.98 -4.71
N SER A 70 6.18 -12.27 -4.77
CA SER A 70 5.31 -12.84 -5.80
C SER A 70 3.85 -12.44 -5.62
N TYR A 71 3.44 -11.89 -4.46
CA TYR A 71 2.07 -11.49 -4.23
C TYR A 71 1.77 -10.09 -4.77
N ILE A 72 0.74 -10.03 -5.61
CA ILE A 72 0.21 -8.82 -6.21
C ILE A 72 -1.08 -8.48 -5.48
N GLY A 73 -1.03 -7.42 -4.69
CA GLY A 73 -2.14 -6.93 -3.90
C GLY A 73 -3.36 -6.56 -4.74
N THR A 74 -4.52 -6.50 -4.10
CA THR A 74 -5.77 -6.13 -4.76
C THR A 74 -5.78 -4.63 -5.04
N PRO A 75 -5.99 -4.19 -6.31
CA PRO A 75 -6.05 -2.77 -6.63
C PRO A 75 -7.30 -2.11 -6.03
N LEU A 76 -7.12 -1.04 -5.24
CA LEU A 76 -8.24 -0.31 -4.63
C LEU A 76 -8.72 0.87 -5.48
N ASN A 77 -7.84 1.43 -6.31
CA ASN A 77 -8.18 2.57 -7.15
C ASN A 77 -7.89 2.30 -8.65
N LYS A 78 -8.37 3.22 -9.49
CA LYS A 78 -8.21 3.12 -10.94
C LYS A 78 -6.74 3.10 -11.37
N ALA A 79 -5.89 3.90 -10.74
CA ALA A 79 -4.46 3.94 -11.01
C ALA A 79 -3.79 2.58 -10.78
N ALA A 80 -4.07 1.94 -9.64
CA ALA A 80 -3.57 0.59 -9.35
C ALA A 80 -4.07 -0.44 -10.37
N SER A 81 -5.36 -0.39 -10.74
CA SER A 81 -5.92 -1.28 -11.75
C SER A 81 -5.29 -1.09 -13.14
N ASP A 82 -5.07 0.16 -13.55
CA ASP A 82 -4.48 0.49 -14.85
C ASP A 82 -2.98 0.15 -14.88
N SER A 83 -2.30 0.24 -13.73
CA SER A 83 -0.90 -0.20 -13.56
C SER A 83 -0.75 -1.70 -13.82
N LEU A 84 -1.57 -2.53 -13.17
CA LEU A 84 -1.54 -3.98 -13.36
C LEU A 84 -1.83 -4.36 -14.82
N LYS A 85 -2.83 -3.72 -15.45
CA LYS A 85 -3.15 -3.94 -16.86
C LYS A 85 -1.99 -3.62 -17.80
N GLN A 86 -1.29 -2.51 -17.57
CA GLN A 86 -0.13 -2.13 -18.40
C GLN A 86 1.05 -3.09 -18.23
N ALA A 87 1.23 -3.61 -17.01
CA ALA A 87 2.25 -4.61 -16.72
C ALA A 87 1.87 -6.02 -17.18
N GLY A 88 0.62 -6.25 -17.62
CA GLY A 88 0.12 -7.59 -17.94
C GLY A 88 0.02 -8.50 -16.71
N LEU A 89 -0.21 -7.90 -15.54
CA LEU A 89 -0.28 -8.56 -14.24
C LEU A 89 -1.72 -8.61 -13.73
N GLU A 90 -2.00 -9.59 -12.87
CA GLU A 90 -3.30 -9.74 -12.20
C GLU A 90 -3.09 -9.87 -10.69
N PRO A 91 -4.00 -9.34 -9.86
CA PRO A 91 -3.94 -9.55 -8.42
C PRO A 91 -4.09 -11.04 -8.10
N ASN A 92 -3.23 -11.56 -7.25
CA ASN A 92 -3.19 -12.99 -6.91
C ASN A 92 -3.33 -13.24 -5.40
N VAL A 93 -3.61 -12.21 -4.61
CA VAL A 93 -3.91 -12.36 -3.19
C VAL A 93 -5.34 -12.94 -3.01
N PRO A 94 -5.51 -13.94 -2.13
CA PRO A 94 -6.83 -14.44 -1.78
C PRO A 94 -7.58 -13.44 -0.90
N TYR A 95 -8.92 -13.53 -0.86
CA TYR A 95 -9.78 -12.83 0.12
C TYR A 95 -9.47 -11.34 0.27
N SER A 96 -9.95 -10.54 -0.69
CA SER A 96 -9.65 -9.11 -0.73
C SER A 96 -10.81 -8.24 -0.26
N ILE A 97 -11.88 -8.11 -1.04
CA ILE A 97 -12.91 -7.08 -0.85
C ILE A 97 -14.29 -7.73 -0.67
N LYS A 98 -15.04 -7.29 0.35
CA LYS A 98 -16.44 -7.71 0.58
C LYS A 98 -17.31 -7.23 -0.60
N GLU A 99 -18.27 -8.06 -1.02
CA GLU A 99 -19.18 -7.69 -2.12
C GLU A 99 -19.95 -6.40 -1.79
N GLY A 100 -19.93 -5.44 -2.71
CA GLY A 100 -20.60 -4.14 -2.54
C GLY A 100 -19.94 -3.20 -1.52
N ALA A 101 -18.71 -3.50 -1.06
CA ALA A 101 -18.00 -2.64 -0.11
C ALA A 101 -17.71 -1.25 -0.68
N ASP A 102 -17.85 -0.24 0.17
CA ASP A 102 -17.40 1.11 -0.11
C ASP A 102 -15.90 1.22 0.18
N LEU A 103 -15.11 1.52 -0.85
CA LEU A 103 -13.65 1.60 -0.76
C LEU A 103 -13.14 3.02 -0.52
N SER A 104 -14.02 4.02 -0.42
CA SER A 104 -13.62 5.43 -0.47
C SER A 104 -12.64 5.80 0.66
N GLU A 105 -12.91 5.38 1.89
CA GLU A 105 -12.02 5.62 3.04
C GLU A 105 -10.71 4.86 2.92
N ALA A 106 -10.75 3.58 2.54
CA ALA A 106 -9.54 2.78 2.31
C ALA A 106 -8.63 3.42 1.24
N ILE A 107 -9.21 3.92 0.15
CA ILE A 107 -8.48 4.64 -0.90
C ILE A 107 -7.90 5.95 -0.34
N GLN A 108 -8.67 6.73 0.43
CA GLN A 108 -8.19 7.99 1.01
C GLN A 108 -7.04 7.78 1.99
N ILE A 109 -7.12 6.74 2.82
CA ILE A 109 -6.05 6.32 3.72
C ILE A 109 -4.79 5.97 2.91
N GLY A 110 -4.92 5.11 1.89
CA GLY A 110 -3.77 4.73 1.06
C GLY A 110 -3.17 5.89 0.29
N LEU A 111 -3.98 6.83 -0.19
CA LEU A 111 -3.49 8.05 -0.85
C LEU A 111 -2.72 8.97 0.11
N ARG A 112 -3.12 9.04 1.38
CA ARG A 112 -2.38 9.77 2.43
C ARG A 112 -1.02 9.11 2.67
N VAL A 113 -0.97 7.79 2.79
CA VAL A 113 0.29 7.05 2.91
C VAL A 113 1.22 7.35 1.73
N CYS A 114 0.69 7.38 0.50
CA CYS A 114 1.47 7.78 -0.67
C CYS A 114 2.02 9.22 -0.57
N ASP A 115 1.27 10.16 -0.02
CA ASP A 115 1.72 11.56 0.14
C ASP A 115 2.83 11.65 1.18
N GLU A 116 2.66 11.01 2.35
CA GLU A 116 3.67 10.97 3.42
C GLU A 116 5.00 10.38 2.90
N GLN A 117 4.92 9.35 2.08
CA GLN A 117 6.09 8.67 1.51
C GLN A 117 6.80 9.53 0.47
N LYS A 118 6.03 10.24 -0.37
CA LYS A 118 6.60 11.24 -1.27
C LYS A 118 7.32 12.35 -0.52
N GLU A 119 6.78 12.82 0.61
CA GLU A 119 7.43 13.85 1.43
C GLU A 119 8.74 13.34 2.06
N LEU A 120 8.77 12.10 2.54
CA LEU A 120 9.97 11.48 3.09
C LEU A 120 11.09 11.34 2.04
N LEU A 121 10.75 10.83 0.84
CA LEU A 121 11.71 10.70 -0.25
C LEU A 121 12.27 12.05 -0.70
N ASN A 122 11.42 13.08 -0.81
CA ASN A 122 11.86 14.43 -1.17
C ASN A 122 12.76 15.06 -0.09
N ARG A 123 12.57 14.71 1.19
CA ARG A 123 13.42 15.21 2.28
C ARG A 123 14.77 14.48 2.33
N ALA A 124 14.82 13.21 1.96
CA ALA A 124 16.04 12.40 1.92
C ALA A 124 16.99 12.78 0.78
N ASP A 125 16.47 13.35 -0.33
CA ASP A 125 17.28 13.83 -1.47
C ASP A 125 18.00 15.17 -1.17
N TYR A 126 17.70 15.82 -0.04
CA TYR A 126 18.25 17.13 0.33
C TYR A 126 19.44 17.08 1.32
N HIS A 127 20.01 15.90 1.59
CA HIS A 127 21.13 15.71 2.52
C HIS A 127 22.34 14.98 1.94
#